data_AF-A0A315SE91-F1
#
_entry.id   AF-A0A315SE91-F1
#
_cell.length_a   1.000
_cell.length_b   1.000
_cell.length_c   1.000
_cell.angle_alpha   90.00
_cell.angle_beta   90.00
_cell.angle_gamma   90.00
#
_symmetry.space_group_name_H-M   'P 1'
#
loop_
_entity.id
_entity.type
_entity.pdbx_description
1 polymer ?
#
loop_
_entity_poly.entity_id
_entity_poly.type
_entity_poly.pdbx_seq_one_letter_code
_entity_poly.pdbx_strand_id
1 'polypeptide(L)'
;MDVIINDAVLGVLAGDIEGIAAEVAEIAHPDVTAVVAAFMPDSPMVAATSTATDTLRGSLTVVSGQWESMASVVRATRQGLSGVDELSALKFGGLGQLPTGDGPR
;
A
#
# COMPACT_ATOMS: atom_id res chain seq x y z
N MET A 1 -9.70 -20.50 -15.16
CA MET A 1 -8.42 -19.76 -15.32
C MET A 1 -7.84 -19.69 -13.93
N ASP A 2 -6.79 -20.47 -13.66
CA ASP A 2 -6.19 -20.52 -12.33
C ASP A 2 -5.28 -19.30 -12.17
N VAL A 3 -5.50 -18.50 -11.13
CA VAL A 3 -4.69 -17.31 -10.88
C VAL A 3 -3.48 -17.76 -10.07
N ILE A 4 -2.36 -18.01 -10.74
CA ILE A 4 -1.09 -18.32 -10.07
C ILE A 4 -0.55 -17.02 -9.50
N ILE A 5 -0.73 -16.83 -8.20
CA ILE A 5 -0.18 -15.69 -7.49
C ILE A 5 1.18 -16.08 -6.91
N ASN A 6 2.25 -15.43 -7.38
CA ASN A 6 3.59 -15.64 -6.86
C ASN A 6 3.78 -14.81 -5.57
N ASP A 7 3.80 -15.48 -4.41
CA ASP A 7 3.94 -14.83 -3.10
C ASP A 7 5.21 -13.97 -2.99
N ALA A 8 6.32 -14.37 -3.63
CA ALA A 8 7.54 -13.58 -3.64
C ALA A 8 7.37 -12.25 -4.39
N VAL A 9 6.64 -12.28 -5.53
CA VAL A 9 6.32 -11.06 -6.29
C VAL A 9 5.38 -10.15 -5.51
N LEU A 10 4.42 -10.74 -4.78
CA LEU A 10 3.52 -9.98 -3.91
C LEU A 10 4.23 -9.35 -2.71
N GLY A 11 5.24 -10.04 -2.17
CA GLY A 11 6.11 -9.51 -1.13
C GLY A 11 6.91 -8.29 -1.60
N VAL A 12 7.49 -8.35 -2.80
CA VAL A 12 8.20 -7.22 -3.41
C VAL A 12 7.25 -6.04 -3.64
N LEU A 13 6.08 -6.30 -4.25
CA LEU A 13 5.07 -5.28 -4.51
C LEU A 13 4.58 -4.59 -3.23
N ALA A 14 4.39 -5.36 -2.14
CA ALA A 14 4.02 -4.80 -0.84
C ALA A 14 5.10 -3.85 -0.31
N GLY A 15 6.37 -4.26 -0.40
CA GLY A 15 7.51 -3.44 0.02
C GLY A 15 7.63 -2.15 -0.80
N ASP A 16 7.46 -2.22 -2.11
CA ASP A 16 7.52 -1.05 -2.99
C ASP A 16 6.41 -0.05 -2.66
N ILE A 17 5.18 -0.52 -2.43
CA ILE A 17 4.03 0.33 -2.08
C ILE A 17 4.25 1.00 -0.71
N GLU A 18 4.76 0.27 0.28
CA GLU A 18 5.09 0.82 1.59
C GLU A 18 6.21 1.86 1.52
N GLY A 19 7.23 1.61 0.67
CA GLY A 19 8.31 2.56 0.40
C GLY A 19 7.79 3.86 -0.23
N ILE A 20 6.96 3.76 -1.26
CA ILE A 20 6.37 4.94 -1.92
C ILE A 20 5.47 5.72 -0.95
N ALA A 21 4.67 5.03 -0.13
CA ALA A 21 3.84 5.68 0.87
C ALA A 21 4.69 6.48 1.88
N ALA A 22 5.82 5.94 2.32
CA ALA A 22 6.75 6.63 3.20
C ALA A 22 7.43 7.82 2.52
N GLU A 23 7.91 7.67 1.28
CA GLU A 23 8.52 8.75 0.52
C GLU A 23 7.55 9.92 0.29
N VAL A 24 6.29 9.62 -0.05
CA VAL A 24 5.25 10.63 -0.24
C VAL A 24 4.99 11.41 1.06
N ALA A 25 4.98 10.73 2.21
CA ALA A 25 4.77 11.37 3.52
C ALA A 25 5.93 12.29 3.92
N GLU A 26 7.14 12.08 3.39
CA GLU A 26 8.33 12.89 3.66
C GLU A 26 8.50 14.08 2.70
N ILE A 27 7.64 14.22 1.67
CA ILE A 27 7.73 15.34 0.73
C ILE A 27 7.54 16.66 1.48
N ALA A 28 8.61 17.46 1.51
CA ALA A 28 8.58 18.78 2.14
C ALA A 28 7.52 19.67 1.48
N HIS A 29 6.75 20.36 2.32
CA HIS A 29 5.72 21.32 1.91
C HIS A 29 6.18 22.75 2.19
N PRO A 30 7.02 23.34 1.33
CA PRO A 30 7.38 24.74 1.50
C PRO A 30 6.13 25.61 1.31
N ASP A 31 5.77 26.36 2.34
CA ASP A 31 4.75 27.39 2.25
C ASP A 31 5.35 28.62 1.55
N VAL A 32 5.11 28.70 0.24
CA VAL A 32 5.61 29.79 -0.60
C VAL A 32 4.84 31.09 -0.33
N THR A 33 3.65 31.01 0.29
CA THR A 33 2.84 32.17 0.64
C THR A 33 3.53 33.04 1.66
N ALA A 34 4.21 32.45 2.65
CA ALA A 34 5.00 33.20 3.63
C ALA A 34 6.14 33.98 2.96
N VAL A 35 6.77 33.40 1.93
CA VAL A 35 7.82 34.07 1.15
C VAL A 35 7.23 35.22 0.34
N VAL A 36 6.14 34.99 -0.40
CA VAL A 36 5.50 36.05 -1.20
C VAL A 36 4.95 37.17 -0.32
N ALA A 37 4.36 36.86 0.82
CA ALA A 37 3.86 37.85 1.77
C ALA A 37 4.98 38.69 2.38
N ALA A 38 6.17 38.12 2.61
CA ALA A 38 7.33 38.85 3.13
C ALA A 38 7.88 39.89 2.13
N PHE A 39 7.81 39.61 0.82
CA PHE A 39 8.30 40.51 -0.22
C PHE A 39 7.22 41.41 -0.83
N MET A 40 5.96 40.98 -0.82
CA MET A 40 4.83 41.62 -1.51
C MET A 40 3.50 41.45 -0.75
N PRO A 41 3.37 42.03 0.46
CA PRO A 41 2.25 41.75 1.38
C PRO A 41 0.85 42.08 0.83
N ASP A 42 0.73 43.11 -0.02
CA ASP A 42 -0.56 43.55 -0.58
C ASP A 42 -0.80 43.02 -2.01
N SER A 43 0.03 42.10 -2.49
CA SER A 43 -0.10 41.55 -3.84
C SER A 43 -1.21 40.51 -3.92
N PRO A 44 -2.03 40.50 -5.00
CA PRO A 44 -2.96 39.40 -5.26
C PRO A 44 -2.25 38.04 -5.41
N MET A 45 -0.93 38.06 -5.61
CA MET A 45 -0.07 36.89 -5.66
C MET A 45 0.02 36.15 -4.31
N VAL A 46 -0.20 36.84 -3.17
CA VAL A 46 -0.29 36.21 -1.84
C VAL A 46 -1.51 35.29 -1.76
N ALA A 47 -2.68 35.79 -2.20
CA ALA A 47 -3.90 34.99 -2.23
C ALA A 47 -3.77 33.80 -3.19
N ALA A 48 -3.24 34.03 -4.39
CA ALA A 48 -3.03 32.97 -5.39
C ALA A 48 -2.07 31.87 -4.89
N THR A 49 -0.98 32.25 -4.23
CA THR A 49 -0.02 31.28 -3.66
C THR A 49 -0.59 30.54 -2.46
N SER A 50 -1.42 31.19 -1.62
CA SER A 50 -2.15 30.51 -0.54
C SER A 50 -3.05 29.41 -1.10
N THR A 51 -3.89 29.74 -2.09
CA THR A 51 -4.79 28.77 -2.72
C THR A 51 -4.02 27.62 -3.38
N ALA A 52 -2.90 27.92 -4.05
CA ALA A 52 -2.04 26.89 -4.64
C ALA A 52 -1.43 25.97 -3.57
N THR A 53 -0.94 26.52 -2.46
CA THR A 53 -0.37 25.76 -1.34
C THR A 53 -1.42 24.86 -0.70
N ASP A 54 -2.63 25.37 -0.46
CA ASP A 54 -3.73 24.59 0.11
C ASP A 54 -4.18 23.47 -0.84
N THR A 55 -4.21 23.75 -2.15
CA THR A 55 -4.54 22.75 -3.18
C THR A 55 -3.49 21.64 -3.20
N LEU A 56 -2.20 21.99 -3.20
CA LEU A 56 -1.10 21.04 -3.17
C LEU A 56 -1.13 20.16 -1.91
N ARG A 57 -1.40 20.76 -0.73
CA ARG A 57 -1.53 20.03 0.53
C ARG A 57 -2.72 19.05 0.48
N GLY A 58 -3.85 19.50 -0.05
CA GLY A 58 -5.03 18.65 -0.26
C GLY A 58 -4.74 17.48 -1.20
N SER A 59 -4.09 17.74 -2.34
CA SER A 59 -3.69 16.70 -3.30
C SER A 59 -2.72 15.69 -2.69
N LEU A 60 -1.72 16.12 -1.92
CA LEU A 60 -0.79 15.17 -1.29
C LEU A 60 -1.50 14.28 -0.26
N THR A 61 -2.45 14.85 0.50
CA THR A 61 -3.23 14.08 1.47
C THR A 61 -4.03 12.97 0.77
N VAL A 62 -4.65 13.30 -0.37
CA VAL A 62 -5.39 12.31 -1.18
C VAL A 62 -4.46 11.22 -1.71
N VAL A 63 -3.31 11.59 -2.30
CA VAL A 63 -2.33 10.64 -2.83
C VAL A 63 -1.80 9.72 -1.72
N SER A 64 -1.51 10.27 -0.55
CA SER A 64 -1.06 9.48 0.61
C SER A 64 -2.11 8.44 1.03
N GLY A 65 -3.39 8.84 1.11
CA GLY A 65 -4.49 7.93 1.43
C GLY A 65 -4.71 6.84 0.37
N GLN A 66 -4.48 7.15 -0.91
CA GLN A 66 -4.55 6.16 -1.98
C GLN A 66 -3.45 5.11 -1.86
N TRP A 67 -2.22 5.53 -1.57
CA TRP A 67 -1.10 4.60 -1.35
C TRP A 67 -1.32 3.72 -0.11
N GLU A 68 -1.85 4.28 0.98
CA GLU A 68 -2.19 3.49 2.17
C GLU A 68 -3.30 2.46 1.89
N SER A 69 -4.32 2.85 1.12
CA SER A 69 -5.38 1.93 0.67
C SER A 69 -4.82 0.80 -0.18
N MET A 70 -3.93 1.10 -1.13
CA MET A 70 -3.23 0.08 -1.92
C MET A 70 -2.40 -0.85 -1.05
N ALA A 71 -1.65 -0.32 -0.08
CA ALA A 71 -0.88 -1.13 0.87
C ALA A 71 -1.79 -2.09 1.66
N SER A 72 -2.94 -1.59 2.11
CA SER A 72 -3.94 -2.38 2.82
C SER A 72 -4.48 -3.54 1.98
N VAL A 73 -4.85 -3.27 0.71
CA VAL A 73 -5.33 -4.31 -0.21
C VAL A 73 -4.27 -5.39 -0.42
N VAL A 74 -3.00 -5.00 -0.65
CA VAL A 74 -1.92 -5.96 -0.85
C VAL A 74 -1.69 -6.83 0.40
N ARG A 75 -1.75 -6.25 1.60
CA ARG A 75 -1.68 -7.03 2.86
C ARG A 75 -2.86 -8.01 2.99
N ALA A 76 -4.07 -7.57 2.67
CA ALA A 76 -5.26 -8.42 2.74
C ALA A 76 -5.18 -9.59 1.74
N THR A 77 -4.72 -9.34 0.51
CA THR A 77 -4.49 -10.39 -0.49
C THR A 77 -3.45 -11.40 -0.03
N ARG A 78 -2.34 -10.94 0.56
CA ARG A 78 -1.30 -11.82 1.11
C ARG A 78 -1.83 -12.70 2.25
N GLN A 79 -2.57 -12.12 3.19
CA GLN A 79 -3.19 -12.88 4.28
C GLN A 79 -4.15 -13.94 3.75
N GLY A 80 -4.98 -13.59 2.77
CA GLY A 80 -5.91 -14.52 2.12
C GLY A 80 -5.19 -15.72 1.48
N LEU A 81 -4.07 -15.48 0.80
CA LEU A 81 -3.27 -16.55 0.17
C LEU A 81 -2.57 -17.43 1.20
N SER A 82 -1.91 -16.84 2.20
CA SER A 82 -1.27 -17.61 3.27
C SER A 82 -2.26 -18.50 4.03
N GLY A 83 -3.48 -18.02 4.27
CA GLY A 83 -4.53 -18.81 4.90
C GLY A 83 -5.03 -19.97 4.02
N VAL A 84 -5.03 -19.81 2.68
CA VAL A 84 -5.35 -20.90 1.75
C VAL A 84 -4.25 -21.96 1.75
N ASP A 85 -2.98 -21.56 1.78
CA ASP A 85 -1.85 -22.49 1.84
C ASP A 85 -1.82 -23.25 3.18
N GLU A 86 -2.06 -22.59 4.32
CA GLU A 86 -2.17 -23.26 5.62
C GLU A 86 -3.35 -24.24 5.67
N LEU A 87 -4.51 -23.84 5.16
CA LEU A 87 -5.70 -24.70 5.12
C LEU A 87 -5.50 -25.91 4.19
N SER A 88 -4.75 -25.72 3.10
CA SER A 88 -4.36 -26.78 2.18
C SER A 88 -3.34 -27.71 2.83
N ALA A 89 -2.30 -27.18 3.47
CA ALA A 89 -1.31 -27.95 4.21
C ALA A 89 -1.94 -28.79 5.34
N LEU A 90 -2.92 -28.24 6.06
CA LEU A 90 -3.70 -28.97 7.06
C LEU A 90 -4.54 -30.10 6.44
N LYS A 91 -5.23 -29.85 5.33
CA LYS A 91 -6.08 -30.85 4.65
C LYS A 91 -5.25 -31.98 4.02
N PHE A 92 -4.12 -31.66 3.40
CA PHE A 92 -3.27 -32.66 2.75
C PHE A 92 -2.29 -33.34 3.72
N GLY A 93 -1.87 -32.68 4.80
CA GLY A 93 -1.08 -33.29 5.87
C GLY A 93 -1.83 -34.42 6.59
N GLY A 94 -3.16 -34.32 6.69
CA GLY A 94 -4.01 -35.40 7.22
C GLY A 94 -4.13 -36.63 6.30
N LEU A 95 -3.94 -36.47 4.99
CA LEU A 95 -4.00 -37.57 4.02
C LEU A 95 -2.71 -38.43 4.02
N GLY A 96 -1.58 -37.88 4.51
CA GLY A 96 -0.34 -38.63 4.73
C GLY A 96 -0.35 -39.52 5.99
N GLN A 97 -1.39 -39.43 6.83
CA GLN A 97 -1.58 -40.26 8.03
C GLN A 97 -2.63 -41.37 7.84
N LEU A 98 -3.03 -41.69 6.61
CA LEU A 98 -3.79 -42.92 6.39
C LEU A 98 -2.87 -44.11 6.69
N PRO A 99 -3.29 -45.08 7.54
CA PRO A 99 -2.47 -46.25 7.82
C PRO A 99 -2.20 -46.98 6.51
N THR A 100 -0.94 -47.03 6.09
CA THR A 100 -0.47 -47.96 5.06
C THR A 100 -0.62 -49.38 5.61
N GLY A 101 -1.80 -49.98 5.45
CA GLY A 101 -2.08 -51.29 6.03
C GLY A 101 -3.49 -51.77 5.77
N ASP A 102 -3.81 -52.03 4.51
CA ASP A 102 -4.37 -53.33 4.11
C ASP A 102 -4.39 -53.41 2.58
N GLY A 103 -3.45 -54.16 2.02
CA GLY A 103 -3.55 -54.59 0.63
C GLY A 103 -4.75 -55.54 0.48
N PRO A 104 -5.46 -55.52 -0.66
CA PRO A 104 -6.60 -56.40 -0.86
C PRO A 104 -6.15 -57.87 -0.86
N ARG A 105 -6.90 -58.70 -0.12
CA ARG A 105 -6.77 -60.17 -0.14
C ARG A 105 -7.31 -60.73 -1.45
#